data_AF-A0A9Q0W103-F1
#
_entry.id   AF-A0A9Q0W103-F1
#
_cell.length_a   1.000
_cell.length_b   1.000
_cell.length_c   1.000
_cell.angle_alpha   90.00
_cell.angle_beta   90.00
_cell.angle_gamma   90.00
#
_symmetry.space_group_name_H-M   'P 1'
#
loop_
_entity.id
_entity.type
_entity.pdbx_description
1 polymer ?
#
loop_
_entity_poly.entity_id
_entity_poly.type
_entity_poly.pdbx_seq_one_letter_code
_entity_poly.pdbx_strand_id
1 'polypeptide(L)'
;MYLFLNFPSQTEAGVELVKASGKKAIAERALAVARKESVATSGFFAGLARRNPASKAVLEKCAADFKEAVQFLNLKGLEGGTASLDVHYALDDAESCESALSSGHVHIQSATARIQKWKTVYSAAEAAVIALEN
;
A
#
# COMPACT_ATOMS: atom_id res chain seq x y z
N MET A 1 34.51 37.04 -12.46
CA MET A 1 33.76 35.77 -12.52
C MET A 1 32.66 35.86 -11.46
N TYR A 2 31.46 36.31 -11.84
CA TYR A 2 30.33 36.47 -10.90
C TYR A 2 29.45 35.22 -10.98
N LEU A 3 29.36 34.50 -9.86
CA LEU A 3 28.39 33.43 -9.63
C LEU A 3 27.03 34.08 -9.35
N PHE A 4 26.12 34.04 -10.32
CA PHE A 4 24.72 34.35 -10.07
C PHE A 4 24.08 33.14 -9.38
N LEU A 5 23.85 33.24 -8.07
CA LEU A 5 22.94 32.36 -7.36
C LEU A 5 21.52 32.74 -7.80
N ASN A 6 20.94 31.92 -8.67
CA ASN A 6 19.56 32.08 -9.10
C ASN A 6 18.64 31.64 -7.95
N PHE A 7 18.18 32.60 -7.14
CA PHE A 7 17.16 32.33 -6.12
C PHE A 7 15.79 32.35 -6.79
N PRO A 8 14.95 31.31 -6.63
CA PRO A 8 13.61 31.30 -7.18
C PRO A 8 12.78 32.45 -6.58
N SER A 9 11.98 33.09 -7.44
CA SER A 9 11.11 34.18 -7.02
C SER A 9 10.03 33.67 -6.04
N GLN A 10 9.52 34.53 -5.15
CA GLN A 10 8.48 34.14 -4.17
C GLN A 10 7.23 33.52 -4.84
N THR A 11 6.97 33.84 -6.10
CA THR A 11 5.87 33.30 -6.90
C THR A 11 6.12 31.85 -7.32
N GLU A 12 7.35 31.48 -7.66
CA GLU A 12 7.74 30.10 -8.01
C GLU A 12 7.74 29.20 -6.77
N ALA A 13 8.28 29.69 -5.65
CA ALA A 13 8.24 28.98 -4.37
C ALA A 13 6.80 28.73 -3.89
N GLY A 14 5.89 29.70 -4.08
CA GLY A 14 4.47 29.53 -3.74
C GLY A 14 3.75 28.50 -4.61
N VAL A 15 4.06 28.42 -5.90
CA VAL A 15 3.47 27.43 -6.82
C VAL A 15 3.99 26.02 -6.53
N GLU A 16 5.26 25.89 -6.17
CA GLU A 16 5.88 24.62 -5.81
C GLU A 16 5.32 24.06 -4.50
N LEU A 17 5.11 24.92 -3.49
CA LEU A 17 4.45 24.56 -2.22
C LEU A 17 2.99 24.11 -2.42
N VAL A 18 2.23 24.77 -3.29
CA VAL A 18 0.84 24.39 -3.60
C VAL A 18 0.79 23.06 -4.36
N LYS A 19 1.72 22.81 -5.30
CA LYS A 19 1.81 21.52 -5.99
C LYS A 19 2.23 20.39 -5.05
N ALA A 20 3.19 20.63 -4.16
CA ALA A 20 3.65 19.65 -3.17
C ALA A 20 2.52 19.27 -2.19
N SER A 21 1.74 20.24 -1.72
CA SER A 21 0.57 19.98 -0.87
C SER A 21 -0.54 19.21 -1.60
N GLY A 22 -0.75 19.47 -2.89
CA GLY A 22 -1.66 18.69 -3.74
C GLY A 22 -1.23 17.23 -3.92
N LYS A 23 0.05 16.99 -4.25
CA LYS A 23 0.62 15.63 -4.36
C LYS A 23 0.50 14.85 -3.05
N LYS A 24 0.84 15.48 -1.92
CA LYS A 24 0.73 14.87 -0.59
C LYS A 24 -0.70 14.44 -0.28
N ALA A 25 -1.68 15.30 -0.53
CA ALA A 25 -3.08 14.98 -0.30
C ALA A 25 -3.57 13.82 -1.20
N ILE A 26 -3.08 13.71 -2.43
CA ILE A 26 -3.39 12.59 -3.33
C ILE A 26 -2.81 11.29 -2.77
N ALA A 27 -1.53 11.28 -2.37
CA ALA A 27 -0.90 10.10 -1.78
C ALA A 27 -1.59 9.65 -0.48
N GLU A 28 -1.93 10.59 0.41
CA GLU A 28 -2.70 10.33 1.62
C GLU A 28 -4.04 9.63 1.33
N ARG A 29 -4.78 10.13 0.34
CA ARG A 29 -6.06 9.56 -0.06
C ARG A 29 -5.89 8.17 -0.66
N ALA A 30 -4.92 7.99 -1.56
CA ALA A 30 -4.67 6.70 -2.19
C ALA A 30 -4.29 5.64 -1.14
N LEU A 31 -3.40 5.98 -0.20
CA LEU A 31 -3.03 5.11 0.92
C LEU A 31 -4.19 4.82 1.86
N ALA A 32 -5.08 5.79 2.12
CA ALA A 32 -6.27 5.56 2.92
C ALA A 32 -7.23 4.55 2.25
N VAL A 33 -7.38 4.63 0.93
CA VAL A 33 -8.17 3.65 0.16
C VAL A 33 -7.51 2.27 0.19
N ALA A 34 -6.19 2.20 0.02
CA ALA A 34 -5.44 0.94 0.13
C ALA A 34 -5.58 0.31 1.53
N ARG A 35 -5.44 1.09 2.60
CA ARG A 35 -5.68 0.61 3.98
C ARG A 35 -7.08 0.06 4.17
N LYS A 36 -8.10 0.76 3.67
CA LYS A 36 -9.49 0.28 3.76
C LYS A 36 -9.67 -1.05 3.01
N GLU A 37 -9.06 -1.19 1.84
CA GLU A 37 -9.09 -2.43 1.07
C GLU A 37 -8.32 -3.56 1.78
N SER A 38 -7.18 -3.28 2.42
CA SER A 38 -6.44 -4.24 3.27
C SER A 38 -7.29 -4.76 4.42
N VAL A 39 -7.97 -3.88 5.16
CA VAL A 39 -8.88 -4.26 6.26
C VAL A 39 -10.00 -5.17 5.74
N ALA A 40 -10.61 -4.80 4.62
CA ALA A 40 -11.67 -5.61 4.02
C ALA A 40 -11.14 -6.96 3.50
N THR A 41 -9.90 -7.04 3.03
CA THR A 41 -9.26 -8.29 2.58
C THR A 41 -8.92 -9.19 3.76
N SER A 42 -8.37 -8.63 4.84
CA SER A 42 -8.14 -9.34 6.10
C SER A 42 -9.45 -9.96 6.62
N GLY A 43 -10.53 -9.17 6.69
CA GLY A 43 -11.84 -9.66 7.11
C GLY A 43 -12.43 -10.74 6.19
N PHE A 44 -12.21 -10.63 4.89
CA PHE A 44 -12.61 -11.64 3.92
C PHE A 44 -11.90 -12.99 4.18
N PHE A 45 -10.58 -12.99 4.39
CA PHE A 45 -9.80 -14.19 4.70
C PHE A 45 -10.16 -14.80 6.04
N ALA A 46 -10.36 -13.99 7.08
CA ALA A 46 -10.88 -14.46 8.37
C ALA A 46 -12.28 -15.11 8.22
N GLY A 47 -13.11 -14.57 7.33
CA GLY A 47 -14.37 -15.17 6.95
C GLY A 47 -14.20 -16.53 6.26
N LEU A 48 -13.26 -16.65 5.32
CA LEU A 48 -12.96 -17.92 4.66
C LEU A 48 -12.42 -18.97 5.64
N ALA A 49 -11.54 -18.58 6.56
CA ALA A 49 -10.96 -19.50 7.55
C ALA A 49 -12.04 -20.21 8.39
N ARG A 50 -13.10 -19.48 8.78
CA ARG A 50 -14.25 -20.04 9.51
C ARG A 50 -15.05 -21.05 8.69
N ARG A 51 -15.11 -20.89 7.37
CA ARG A 51 -15.88 -21.75 6.46
C ARG A 51 -15.08 -22.92 5.91
N ASN A 52 -13.75 -22.89 6.03
CA ASN A 52 -12.85 -23.88 5.43
C ASN A 52 -11.87 -24.42 6.50
N PRO A 53 -12.32 -25.33 7.38
CA PRO A 53 -11.49 -25.82 8.49
C PRO A 53 -10.19 -26.48 8.04
N ALA A 54 -10.20 -27.19 6.91
CA ALA A 54 -9.03 -27.87 6.36
C ALA A 54 -7.90 -26.91 5.93
N SER A 55 -8.25 -25.67 5.59
CA SER A 55 -7.30 -24.63 5.15
C SER A 55 -7.19 -23.49 6.17
N LYS A 56 -7.70 -23.69 7.39
CA LYS A 56 -7.87 -22.62 8.39
C LYS A 56 -6.57 -21.87 8.67
N ALA A 57 -5.47 -22.59 8.94
CA ALA A 57 -4.19 -21.98 9.29
C ALA A 57 -3.65 -21.06 8.17
N VAL A 58 -3.72 -21.52 6.91
CA VAL A 58 -3.29 -20.73 5.74
C VAL A 58 -4.16 -19.48 5.57
N LEU A 59 -5.48 -19.62 5.73
CA LEU A 59 -6.41 -18.51 5.58
C LEU A 59 -6.31 -17.49 6.74
N GLU A 60 -6.01 -17.95 7.95
CA GLU A 60 -5.72 -17.08 9.09
C GLU A 60 -4.40 -16.33 8.91
N LYS A 61 -3.37 -16.98 8.34
CA LYS A 61 -2.12 -16.30 7.96
C LYS A 61 -2.40 -15.19 6.94
N CYS A 62 -3.13 -15.47 5.86
CA CYS A 62 -3.54 -14.44 4.91
C CYS A 62 -4.30 -13.29 5.58
N ALA A 63 -5.19 -13.58 6.53
CA ALA A 63 -5.89 -12.54 7.27
C ALA A 63 -4.94 -11.67 8.10
N ALA A 64 -3.89 -12.27 8.69
CA ALA A 64 -2.85 -11.58 9.45
C ALA A 64 -1.96 -10.73 8.52
N ASP A 65 -1.49 -11.28 7.40
CA ASP A 65 -0.65 -10.57 6.43
C ASP A 65 -1.34 -9.27 5.96
N PHE A 66 -2.62 -9.34 5.57
CA PHE A 66 -3.36 -8.12 5.18
C PHE A 66 -3.69 -7.17 6.34
N LYS A 67 -3.66 -7.65 7.58
CA LYS A 67 -3.77 -6.78 8.77
C LYS A 67 -2.46 -6.06 9.04
N GLU A 68 -1.33 -6.70 8.78
CA GLU A 68 0.02 -6.15 8.90
C GLU A 68 0.27 -5.10 7.81
N ALA A 69 -0.12 -5.37 6.57
CA ALA A 69 -0.04 -4.43 5.45
C ALA A 69 -0.69 -3.05 5.74
N VAL A 70 -1.73 -3.01 6.59
CA VAL A 70 -2.35 -1.73 7.03
C VAL A 70 -1.34 -0.82 7.73
N GLN A 71 -0.41 -1.39 8.49
CA GLN A 71 0.61 -0.66 9.23
C GLN A 71 1.57 0.04 8.28
N PHE A 72 1.90 -0.56 7.15
CA PHE A 72 2.88 0.01 6.22
C PHE A 72 2.28 1.00 5.21
N LEU A 73 0.98 0.95 4.95
CA LEU A 73 0.32 1.83 3.97
C LEU A 73 0.09 3.26 4.48
N ASN A 74 1.14 3.94 4.94
CA ASN A 74 1.06 5.28 5.52
C ASN A 74 2.19 6.21 5.03
N LEU A 75 2.10 7.50 5.38
CA LEU A 75 3.06 8.53 4.94
C LEU A 75 4.10 8.91 6.00
N LYS A 76 4.19 8.19 7.13
CA LYS A 76 5.15 8.49 8.20
C LYS A 76 6.61 8.36 7.72
N GLY A 77 6.87 7.55 6.69
CA GLY A 77 8.18 7.44 6.05
C GLY A 77 8.63 8.66 5.23
N LEU A 78 7.75 9.64 4.94
CA LEU A 78 8.11 10.79 4.08
C LEU A 78 9.20 11.68 4.67
N GLU A 79 9.26 11.84 6.00
CA GLU A 79 10.29 12.66 6.64
C GLU A 79 11.70 12.04 6.52
N GLY A 80 11.79 10.76 6.10
CA GLY A 80 13.04 10.04 5.85
C GLY A 80 13.19 9.45 4.45
N GLY A 81 12.25 9.72 3.52
CA GLY A 81 12.28 9.13 2.17
C GLY A 81 12.04 7.62 2.12
N THR A 82 11.33 7.06 3.11
CA THR A 82 11.06 5.63 3.24
C THR A 82 9.59 5.26 2.99
N ALA A 83 8.76 6.18 2.49
CA ALA A 83 7.35 5.87 2.29
C ALA A 83 7.15 4.87 1.14
N SER A 84 7.97 4.94 0.08
CA SER A 84 8.01 3.88 -0.95
C SER A 84 8.42 2.53 -0.37
N LEU A 85 9.42 2.50 0.51
CA LEU A 85 9.85 1.28 1.20
C LEU A 85 8.73 0.68 2.05
N ASP A 86 8.03 1.49 2.84
CA ASP A 86 6.88 1.05 3.63
C ASP A 86 5.80 0.45 2.69
N VAL A 87 5.47 1.13 1.60
CA VAL A 87 4.51 0.60 0.64
C VAL A 87 4.99 -0.73 0.03
N HIS A 88 6.27 -0.93 -0.23
CA HIS A 88 6.77 -2.24 -0.68
C HIS A 88 6.56 -3.36 0.35
N TYR A 89 6.75 -3.12 1.65
CA TYR A 89 6.46 -4.14 2.68
C TYR A 89 4.99 -4.58 2.69
N ALA A 90 4.05 -3.70 2.36
CA ALA A 90 2.65 -4.10 2.22
C ALA A 90 2.43 -5.06 1.04
N LEU A 91 3.21 -4.97 -0.04
CA LEU A 91 3.16 -5.93 -1.14
C LEU A 91 3.77 -7.27 -0.74
N ASP A 92 4.89 -7.27 -0.02
CA ASP A 92 5.52 -8.48 0.50
C ASP A 92 4.53 -9.31 1.34
N ASP A 93 3.72 -8.65 2.19
CA ASP A 93 2.65 -9.30 2.96
C ASP A 93 1.60 -9.97 2.04
N ALA A 94 1.18 -9.29 0.97
CA ALA A 94 0.22 -9.85 0.01
C ALA A 94 0.80 -11.07 -0.74
N GLU A 95 2.07 -11.01 -1.13
CA GLU A 95 2.78 -12.11 -1.79
C GLU A 95 3.06 -13.27 -0.82
N SER A 96 3.26 -12.99 0.47
CA SER A 96 3.35 -13.97 1.55
C SER A 96 2.05 -14.78 1.66
N CYS A 97 0.89 -14.12 1.54
CA CYS A 97 -0.39 -14.80 1.48
C CYS A 97 -0.55 -15.68 0.22
N GLU A 98 -0.21 -15.16 -0.96
CA GLU A 98 -0.26 -15.95 -2.22
C GLU A 98 0.64 -17.19 -2.13
N SER A 99 1.84 -17.03 -1.58
CA SER A 99 2.79 -18.12 -1.36
C SER A 99 2.26 -19.17 -0.38
N ALA A 100 1.59 -18.74 0.70
CA ALA A 100 0.96 -19.63 1.67
C ALA A 100 -0.21 -20.40 1.06
N LEU A 101 -1.06 -19.73 0.26
CA LEU A 101 -2.15 -20.39 -0.47
C LEU A 101 -1.62 -21.45 -1.44
N SER A 102 -0.58 -21.11 -2.19
CA SER A 102 0.07 -22.02 -3.15
C SER A 102 0.69 -23.23 -2.45
N SER A 103 1.51 -23.00 -1.42
CA SER A 103 2.21 -24.04 -0.65
C SER A 103 1.24 -24.94 0.12
N GLY A 104 0.11 -24.38 0.57
CA GLY A 104 -0.97 -25.12 1.21
C GLY A 104 -1.93 -25.81 0.24
N HIS A 105 -1.68 -25.74 -1.08
CA HIS A 105 -2.58 -26.25 -2.12
C HIS A 105 -4.03 -25.76 -1.99
N VAL A 106 -4.21 -24.51 -1.53
CA VAL A 106 -5.52 -23.90 -1.28
C VAL A 106 -5.98 -23.14 -2.52
N HIS A 107 -6.80 -23.81 -3.34
CA HIS A 107 -7.36 -23.22 -4.57
C HIS A 107 -8.78 -22.70 -4.34
N ILE A 108 -8.89 -21.41 -3.99
CA ILE A 108 -10.18 -20.73 -3.83
C ILE A 108 -10.22 -19.52 -4.77
N GLN A 109 -11.02 -19.60 -5.84
CA GLN A 109 -11.09 -18.54 -6.87
C GLN A 109 -11.40 -17.16 -6.28
N SER A 110 -12.30 -17.09 -5.29
CA SER A 110 -12.63 -15.83 -4.63
C SER A 110 -11.47 -15.25 -3.80
N ALA A 111 -10.54 -16.08 -3.32
CA ALA A 111 -9.34 -15.62 -2.63
C ALA A 111 -8.37 -14.96 -3.63
N THR A 112 -8.10 -15.59 -4.76
CA THR A 112 -7.28 -15.02 -5.84
C THR A 112 -7.88 -13.70 -6.33
N ALA A 113 -9.19 -13.66 -6.59
CA ALA A 113 -9.87 -12.44 -7.03
C ALA A 113 -9.79 -11.31 -5.98
N ARG A 114 -9.86 -11.64 -4.68
CA ARG A 114 -9.73 -10.67 -3.60
C ARG A 114 -8.33 -10.05 -3.56
N ILE A 115 -7.28 -10.87 -3.68
CA ILE A 115 -5.89 -10.40 -3.70
C ILE A 115 -5.64 -9.51 -4.92
N GLN A 116 -6.12 -9.89 -6.10
CA GLN A 116 -5.95 -9.08 -7.32
C GLN A 116 -6.66 -7.73 -7.25
N LYS A 117 -7.87 -7.70 -6.67
CA LYS A 117 -8.57 -6.44 -6.39
C LYS A 117 -7.74 -5.55 -5.46
N TRP A 118 -7.15 -6.12 -4.41
CA TRP A 118 -6.29 -5.39 -3.50
C TRP A 118 -5.05 -4.84 -4.22
N LYS A 119 -4.36 -5.65 -5.04
CA LYS A 119 -3.18 -5.23 -5.82
C LYS A 119 -3.48 -4.06 -6.76
N THR A 120 -4.67 -4.01 -7.36
CA THR A 120 -5.10 -2.88 -8.19
C THR A 120 -5.17 -1.57 -7.40
N VAL A 121 -5.72 -1.60 -6.19
CA VAL A 121 -5.81 -0.42 -5.32
C VAL A 121 -4.42 -0.03 -4.79
N TYR A 122 -3.62 -1.03 -4.43
CA TYR A 122 -2.24 -0.88 -3.98
C TYR A 122 -1.38 -0.16 -5.01
N SER A 123 -1.39 -0.59 -6.28
CA SER A 123 -0.55 0.02 -7.32
C SER A 123 -0.86 1.51 -7.54
N ALA A 124 -2.11 1.92 -7.34
CA ALA A 124 -2.48 3.34 -7.38
C ALA A 124 -1.89 4.13 -6.19
N ALA A 125 -1.84 3.51 -5.00
CA ALA A 125 -1.23 4.12 -3.83
C ALA A 125 0.30 4.19 -3.95
N GLU A 126 0.94 3.12 -4.41
CA GLU A 126 2.38 3.07 -4.69
C GLU A 126 2.78 4.15 -5.70
N ALA A 127 2.08 4.24 -6.84
CA ALA A 127 2.35 5.27 -7.85
C ALA A 127 2.23 6.69 -7.27
N ALA A 128 1.24 6.94 -6.41
CA ALA A 128 1.05 8.25 -5.77
C ALA A 128 2.18 8.59 -4.79
N VAL A 129 2.70 7.60 -4.06
CA VAL A 129 3.86 7.77 -3.16
C VAL A 129 5.13 8.01 -3.95
N ILE A 130 5.41 7.20 -4.98
CA ILE A 130 6.56 7.37 -5.87
C ILE A 130 6.56 8.76 -6.53
N ALA A 131 5.39 9.24 -6.97
CA ALA A 131 5.25 10.58 -7.57
C ALA A 131 5.37 11.74 -6.57
N LEU A 132 5.27 11.46 -5.27
CA LEU A 132 5.48 12.42 -4.20
C LEU A 132 6.96 12.47 -3.77
N GLU A 133 7.64 11.33 -3.77
CA GLU A 133 9.07 11.23 -3.41
C GLU A 133 10.01 11.63 -4.56
N ASN A 134 9.56 11.57 -5.82
CA ASN A 134 10.29 12.04 -7.02
C ASN A 134 9.74 13.36 -7.58
#